data_AF-A0A2S9EVK6-F1
#
_entry.id   AF-A0A2S9EVK6-F1
#
_cell.length_a   1.000
_cell.length_b   1.000
_cell.length_c   1.000
_cell.angle_alpha   90.00
_cell.angle_beta   90.00
_cell.angle_gamma   90.00
#
_symmetry.space_group_name_H-M   'P 1'
#
loop_
_entity.id
_entity.type
_entity.pdbx_description
1 polymer ?
#
loop_
_entity_poly.entity_id
_entity_poly.type
_entity_poly.pdbx_seq_one_letter_code
_entity_poly.pdbx_strand_id
1 'polypeptide(L)'
;MKKITPNPPSNDSVLFSVTPDADVETLLANASETLSSAREMAVALAFDLEGPQRSLVLAIHQLVEMSGLLIDRALEHVSPA
;
A
#
# COMPACT_ATOMS: atom_id res chain seq x y z
N MET A 1 -4.26 37.72 -33.78
CA MET A 1 -5.00 37.02 -32.71
C MET A 1 -3.99 36.25 -31.87
N LYS A 2 -3.85 36.55 -30.56
CA LYS A 2 -2.94 35.80 -29.68
C LYS A 2 -3.60 34.48 -29.31
N LYS A 3 -2.96 33.36 -29.67
CA LYS A 3 -3.39 32.01 -29.28
C LYS A 3 -3.24 31.89 -27.76
N ILE A 4 -4.35 31.75 -27.04
CA ILE A 4 -4.33 31.41 -25.61
C ILE A 4 -3.99 29.92 -25.55
N THR A 5 -2.74 29.59 -25.21
CA THR A 5 -2.39 28.21 -24.86
C THR A 5 -3.06 27.89 -23.53
N PRO A 6 -3.83 26.79 -23.40
CA PRO A 6 -4.35 26.38 -22.10
C PRO A 6 -3.16 26.10 -21.17
N ASN A 7 -3.19 26.67 -19.96
CA ASN A 7 -2.24 26.28 -18.94
C ASN A 7 -2.50 24.79 -18.60
N PRO A 8 -1.46 23.95 -18.40
CA PRO A 8 -1.65 22.59 -17.93
C PRO A 8 -2.43 22.62 -16.60
N PRO A 9 -3.28 21.63 -16.29
CA PRO A 9 -3.93 21.56 -14.99
C PRO A 9 -2.83 21.57 -13.92
N SER A 10 -2.85 22.59 -13.06
CA SER A 10 -1.92 22.67 -11.95
C SER A 10 -2.38 21.65 -10.90
N ASN A 11 -1.50 20.70 -10.57
CA ASN A 11 -1.73 19.64 -9.59
C ASN A 11 -1.71 20.18 -8.14
N ASP A 12 -2.15 21.41 -7.93
CA ASP A 12 -2.04 22.14 -6.65
C ASP A 12 -2.90 21.52 -5.52
N SER A 13 -3.66 20.46 -5.81
CA SER A 13 -4.47 19.69 -4.86
C SER A 13 -3.94 18.29 -4.55
N VAL A 14 -2.80 17.85 -5.11
CA VAL A 14 -2.27 16.50 -4.89
C VAL A 14 -1.23 16.52 -3.77
N LEU A 15 -1.62 16.03 -2.59
CA LEU A 15 -0.72 15.90 -1.44
C LEU A 15 0.16 14.64 -1.50
N PHE A 16 -0.34 13.57 -2.12
CA PHE A 16 0.36 12.31 -2.28
C PHE A 16 0.11 11.73 -3.67
N SER A 17 1.17 11.23 -4.31
CA SER A 17 1.09 10.52 -5.58
C SER A 17 2.14 9.41 -5.64
N VAL A 18 1.82 8.34 -6.36
CA VAL A 18 2.83 7.37 -6.77
C VAL A 18 3.54 7.90 -8.02
N THR A 19 4.87 7.93 -7.97
CA THR A 19 5.72 8.38 -9.07
C THR A 19 5.50 7.49 -10.31
N PRO A 20 5.06 8.02 -11.47
CA PRO A 20 4.69 7.20 -12.63
C PRO A 20 5.83 6.36 -13.22
N ASP A 21 7.06 6.79 -13.02
CA ASP A 21 8.31 6.16 -13.46
C ASP A 21 9.00 5.33 -12.37
N ALA A 22 8.36 5.15 -11.21
CA ALA A 22 8.84 4.20 -10.21
C ALA A 22 8.88 2.79 -10.79
N ASP A 23 10.00 2.11 -10.60
CA ASP A 23 10.16 0.73 -11.03
C ASP A 23 9.33 -0.23 -10.16
N VAL A 24 9.10 -1.44 -10.70
CA VAL A 24 8.23 -2.44 -10.05
C VAL A 24 8.80 -2.90 -8.70
N GLU A 25 10.12 -2.99 -8.55
CA GLU A 25 10.77 -3.38 -7.29
C GLU A 25 10.50 -2.33 -6.21
N THR A 26 10.72 -1.04 -6.52
CA THR A 26 10.41 0.08 -5.62
C THR A 26 8.94 0.09 -5.21
N LEU A 27 8.02 -0.14 -6.16
CA LEU A 27 6.58 -0.19 -5.88
C LEU A 27 6.21 -1.35 -4.95
N LEU A 28 6.75 -2.54 -5.22
CA LEU A 28 6.47 -3.73 -4.41
C LEU A 28 7.13 -3.66 -3.03
N ALA A 29 8.32 -3.08 -2.91
CA ALA A 29 8.98 -2.85 -1.63
C ALA A 29 8.15 -1.91 -0.74
N ASN A 30 7.70 -0.77 -1.29
CA ASN A 30 6.83 0.16 -0.58
C ASN A 30 5.48 -0.48 -0.20
N ALA A 31 4.93 -1.34 -1.07
CA ALA A 31 3.72 -2.09 -0.76
C ALA A 31 3.93 -3.08 0.39
N SER A 32 5.06 -3.80 0.40
CA SER A 32 5.42 -4.72 1.48
C SER A 32 5.57 -3.99 2.82
N GLU A 33 6.30 -2.86 2.85
CA GLU A 33 6.46 -2.03 4.06
C GLU A 33 5.12 -1.46 4.57
N THR A 34 4.25 -1.03 3.64
CA THR A 34 2.90 -0.54 3.98
C THR A 34 2.04 -1.65 4.61
N LEU A 35 2.10 -2.87 4.05
CA LEU A 35 1.39 -4.02 4.63
C LEU A 35 1.96 -4.45 5.96
N SER A 36 3.28 -4.40 6.16
CA SER A 36 3.91 -4.66 7.46
C SER A 36 3.38 -3.70 8.53
N SER A 37 3.25 -2.42 8.18
CA SER A 37 2.65 -1.42 9.07
C SER A 37 1.18 -1.74 9.38
N ALA A 38 0.38 -2.10 8.35
CA ALA A 38 -1.01 -2.49 8.52
C ALA A 38 -1.17 -3.75 9.40
N ARG A 39 -0.26 -4.71 9.25
CA ARG A 39 -0.20 -5.93 10.04
C ARG A 39 -0.02 -5.62 11.53
N GLU A 40 0.98 -4.80 11.86
CA GLU A 40 1.26 -4.41 13.25
C GLU A 40 0.07 -3.68 13.88
N MET A 41 -0.57 -2.76 13.15
CA MET A 41 -1.77 -2.06 13.63
C MET A 41 -2.95 -3.02 13.87
N ALA A 42 -3.18 -3.97 12.95
CA ALA A 42 -4.27 -4.93 13.09
C ALA A 42 -4.05 -5.86 14.28
N VAL A 43 -2.82 -6.32 14.50
CA VAL A 43 -2.45 -7.13 15.67
C VAL A 43 -2.63 -6.34 16.95
N ALA A 44 -2.12 -5.11 17.03
CA ALA A 44 -2.28 -4.25 18.19
C ALA A 44 -3.76 -4.03 18.53
N LEU A 45 -4.58 -3.67 17.54
CA LEU A 45 -6.02 -3.47 17.73
C LEU A 45 -6.74 -4.75 18.15
N ALA A 46 -6.32 -5.92 17.66
CA ALA A 46 -6.93 -7.19 18.06
C ALA A 46 -6.72 -7.51 19.55
N PHE A 47 -5.64 -7.01 20.17
CA PHE A 47 -5.42 -7.14 21.62
C PHE A 47 -6.34 -6.24 22.45
N ASP A 48 -6.75 -5.08 21.90
CA ASP A 48 -7.61 -4.10 22.59
C ASP A 48 -9.11 -4.40 22.45
N LEU A 49 -9.48 -5.32 21.56
CA LEU A 49 -10.87 -5.68 21.27
C LEU A 49 -11.27 -7.04 21.84
N GLU A 50 -12.57 -7.25 22.01
CA GLU A 50 -13.14 -8.51 22.44
C GLU A 50 -14.28 -9.00 21.53
N GLY A 51 -14.69 -10.26 21.73
CA GLY A 51 -15.86 -10.82 21.07
C GLY A 51 -15.82 -10.75 19.53
N PRO A 52 -16.96 -10.47 18.87
CA PRO A 52 -17.05 -10.44 17.41
C PRO A 52 -16.14 -9.40 16.73
N GLN A 53 -15.85 -8.28 17.39
CA GLN A 53 -15.01 -7.21 16.83
C GLN A 53 -13.55 -7.66 16.73
N ARG A 54 -13.03 -8.35 17.76
CA ARG A 54 -11.71 -8.98 17.70
C ARG A 54 -11.64 -10.00 16.58
N SER A 55 -12.65 -10.86 16.42
CA SER A 55 -12.69 -11.85 15.34
C SER A 55 -12.64 -11.20 13.96
N LEU A 56 -13.32 -10.06 13.77
CA LEU A 56 -13.27 -9.31 12.52
C LEU A 56 -11.88 -8.75 12.24
N VAL A 57 -11.22 -8.16 13.24
CA VAL A 57 -9.86 -7.62 13.07
C VAL A 57 -8.84 -8.74 12.82
N LEU A 58 -8.98 -9.89 13.48
CA LEU A 58 -8.13 -11.06 13.19
C LEU A 58 -8.34 -11.58 11.77
N ALA A 59 -9.57 -11.54 11.24
CA ALA A 59 -9.82 -11.89 9.84
C ALA A 59 -9.15 -10.90 8.87
N ILE A 60 -9.20 -9.60 9.16
CA ILE A 60 -8.48 -8.57 8.38
C ILE A 60 -6.96 -8.80 8.45
N HIS A 61 -6.43 -9.08 9.66
CA HIS A 61 -5.03 -9.41 9.85
C HIS A 61 -4.61 -10.61 9.00
N GLN A 62 -5.42 -11.67 8.96
CA GLN A 62 -5.15 -12.84 8.11
C GLN A 62 -5.14 -12.50 6.61
N LEU A 63 -6.02 -11.61 6.15
CA LEU A 63 -5.99 -11.12 4.76
C LEU A 63 -4.70 -10.35 4.47
N VAL A 64 -4.26 -9.50 5.39
CA VAL A 64 -2.99 -8.73 5.27
C VAL A 64 -1.78 -9.67 5.19
N GLU A 65 -1.72 -10.70 6.03
CA GLU A 65 -0.66 -11.73 5.96
C GLU A 65 -0.61 -12.41 4.60
N MET A 66 -1.77 -12.81 4.06
CA MET A 66 -1.83 -13.44 2.73
C MET A 66 -1.41 -12.47 1.62
N SER A 67 -1.76 -11.19 1.71
CA SER A 67 -1.28 -10.17 0.77
C SER A 67 0.24 -9.99 0.84
N GLY A 68 0.83 -10.03 2.03
CA GLY A 68 2.29 -10.01 2.22
C GLY A 68 2.98 -11.14 1.47
N LEU A 69 2.51 -12.38 1.64
CA LEU A 69 3.07 -13.55 0.93
C LEU A 69 3.01 -13.42 -0.59
N LEU A 70 1.94 -12.82 -1.13
CA LEU A 70 1.81 -12.58 -2.57
C LEU A 70 2.81 -11.53 -3.06
N ILE A 71 3.05 -10.46 -2.29
CA ILE A 71 4.00 -9.41 -2.63
C ILE A 71 5.44 -9.91 -2.50
N ASP A 72 5.77 -10.67 -1.45
CA ASP A 72 7.09 -11.26 -1.28
C ASP A 72 7.44 -12.17 -2.47
N ARG A 73 6.48 -13.00 -2.91
CA ARG A 73 6.67 -13.82 -4.12
C ARG A 73 6.79 -12.96 -5.39
N ALA A 74 6.03 -11.88 -5.51
CA ALA A 74 6.14 -10.98 -6.65
C ALA A 74 7.52 -10.28 -6.70
N LEU A 75 8.06 -9.89 -5.54
CA LEU A 75 9.40 -9.32 -5.39
C LEU A 75 10.47 -10.31 -5.85
N GLU A 76 10.41 -11.56 -5.39
CA GLU A 76 11.33 -12.62 -5.83
C GLU A 76 11.33 -12.82 -7.36
N HIS A 77 10.18 -12.62 -8.02
CA HIS A 77 10.07 -12.74 -9.47
C HIS A 77 10.70 -11.58 -10.24
N VAL A 78 10.68 -10.36 -9.68
CA VAL A 78 11.21 -9.16 -10.36
C VAL A 78 12.64 -8.82 -9.96
N SER A 79 13.08 -9.24 -8.76
CA SER A 79 14.44 -9.12 -8.26
C SER A 79 14.90 -10.45 -7.64
N PRO A 80 15.33 -11.41 -8.48
CA PRO A 80 15.90 -12.66 -7.99
C PRO A 80 17.22 -12.41 -7.26
N ALA A 81 17.47 -13.15 -6.19
CA ALA A 81 18.72 -13.12 -5.43
C ALA A 81 19.94 -13.60 -6.24
#